data_AF-A0A8C5SA12-F1
#
_entry.id   AF-A0A8C5SA12-F1
#
_cell.length_a   1.000
_cell.length_b   1.000
_cell.length_c   1.000
_cell.angle_alpha   90.00
_cell.angle_beta   90.00
_cell.angle_gamma   90.00
#
_symmetry.space_group_name_H-M   'P 1'
#
loop_
_entity.id
_entity.type
_entity.pdbx_description
1 polymer ?
#
loop_
_entity_poly.entity_id
_entity_poly.type
_entity_poly.pdbx_seq_one_letter_code
_entity_poly.pdbx_strand_id
1 'polypeptide(L)' 'MLKCWHPKPELRPAFSELVSDISMIFSTFIGEHYVHVNATYVNVKCVTPYPSLLSSQDNIDRNADT' A
#
# COMPACT_ATOMS: atom_id res chain seq x y z
N MET A 1 -1.89 10.50 7.33
CA MET A 1 -3.15 10.58 8.11
C MET A 1 -2.98 11.05 9.56
N LEU A 2 -1.79 10.95 10.16
CA LEU A 2 -1.60 11.31 11.57
C LEU A 2 -2.07 12.74 11.93
N LYS A 3 -1.76 13.74 11.09
CA LYS A 3 -2.29 15.11 11.26
C LYS A 3 -3.82 15.18 11.17
N CYS A 4 -4.44 14.40 10.27
CA CYS A 4 -5.89 14.35 10.11
C CYS A 4 -6.61 13.74 11.32
N TRP A 5 -5.92 12.89 12.09
CA TRP A 5 -6.45 12.25 13.30
C TRP A 5 -5.97 12.93 14.58
N HIS A 6 -5.61 14.22 14.52
CA HIS A 6 -5.21 14.94 15.70
C HIS A 6 -6.33 14.90 16.77
N PRO A 7 -6.04 14.59 18.05
CA PRO A 7 -7.06 14.48 19.09
C PRO A 7 -7.88 15.76 19.24
N LYS A 8 -7.22 16.91 19.14
CA LYS A 8 -7.82 18.24 19.11
C LYS A 8 -8.26 18.60 17.68
N PRO A 9 -9.57 18.80 17.42
CA PRO A 9 -10.09 19.10 16.08
C PRO A 9 -9.49 20.35 15.44
N GLU A 10 -9.24 21.39 16.23
CA GLU A 10 -8.69 22.68 15.80
C GLU A 10 -7.24 22.60 15.29
N LEU A 11 -6.54 21.50 15.57
CA LEU A 11 -5.18 21.24 15.08
C LEU A 11 -5.16 20.28 13.88
N ARG A 12 -6.32 19.82 13.41
CA ARG A 12 -6.42 19.05 12.18
C ARG A 12 -6.30 19.99 10.99
N PRO A 13 -5.70 19.55 9.87
CA PRO A 13 -5.54 20.39 8.71
C PRO A 13 -6.89 20.70 8.07
N ALA A 14 -7.01 21.90 7.52
CA ALA A 14 -8.12 22.25 6.65
C ALA A 14 -8.05 21.46 5.34
N PHE A 15 -9.19 21.33 4.65
CA PHE A 15 -9.22 20.64 3.35
C PHE A 15 -8.33 21.33 2.30
N SER A 16 -8.23 22.66 2.32
CA SER A 16 -7.34 23.42 1.43
C SER A 16 -5.88 23.04 1.63
N GLU A 17 -5.43 22.90 2.87
CA GLU A 17 -4.08 22.47 3.22
C GLU A 17 -3.84 21.03 2.76
N LEU A 18 -4.79 20.12 3.02
CA LEU A 18 -4.71 18.73 2.55
C LEU A 18 -4.60 18.62 1.03
N VAL A 19 -5.40 19.39 0.28
CA VAL A 19 -5.35 19.38 -1.19
C VAL A 19 -3.98 19.88 -1.68
N SER A 20 -3.46 20.96 -1.08
CA SER A 20 -2.14 21.49 -1.41
C SER A 20 -1.03 20.47 -1.16
N ASP A 21 -0.98 19.91 0.05
CA ASP A 21 0.05 18.95 0.47
C ASP A 21 -0.01 17.67 -0.38
N ILE A 22 -1.21 17.12 -0.62
CA ILE A 22 -1.38 15.90 -1.41
C ILE A 22 -1.04 16.15 -2.88
N SER A 23 -1.38 17.31 -3.44
CA SER A 23 -1.02 17.64 -4.83
C SER A 23 0.48 17.76 -5.01
N MET A 24 1.19 18.34 -4.04
CA MET A 24 2.65 18.40 -4.04
C MET A 24 3.29 17.02 -3.94
N ILE A 25 2.72 16.12 -3.13
CA ILE A 25 3.20 14.74 -3.06
C ILE A 25 2.93 14.03 -4.39
N PHE A 26 1.73 14.17 -4.94
CA PHE A 26 1.33 13.49 -6.17
C PHE A 26 2.20 13.89 -7.37
N SER A 27 2.62 15.16 -7.45
CA SER A 27 3.47 15.64 -8.54
C SER A 27 4.87 15.01 -8.56
N THR A 28 5.32 14.36 -7.48
CA THR A 28 6.61 13.66 -7.45
C THR A 28 6.53 12.26 -8.05
N PHE A 29 5.34 11.71 -8.32
CA PHE A 29 5.17 10.37 -8.84
C PHE A 29 5.11 10.35 -10.36
N ILE A 30 5.82 9.39 -10.97
CA ILE A 30 5.81 9.14 -12.42
C ILE A 30 4.97 7.91 -12.81
N GLY A 31 4.33 7.24 -11.85
CA GLY A 31 3.39 6.14 -12.11
C GLY A 31 4.00 4.75 -12.27
N GLU A 32 5.30 4.56 -11.97
CA GLU A 32 5.99 3.27 -12.14
C GLU A 32 5.89 2.34 -10.92
N HIS A 33 5.42 2.85 -9.78
CA HIS A 33 5.35 2.11 -8.53
C HIS A 33 3.98 1.46 -8.33
N TYR A 34 3.89 0.16 -8.61
CA TYR A 34 2.69 -0.64 -8.35
C TYR A 34 2.54 -0.95 -6.86
N VAL A 35 1.39 -0.60 -6.30
CA VAL A 35 1.05 -0.88 -4.90
C VAL A 35 0.40 -2.25 -4.81
N HIS A 36 1.14 -3.23 -4.30
CA HIS A 36 0.61 -4.56 -4.00
C HIS A 36 -0.11 -4.57 -2.66
N VAL A 37 -1.15 -5.40 -2.54
CA VAL A 37 -1.85 -5.61 -1.27
C VAL A 37 -0.98 -6.48 -0.36
N ASN A 38 -0.82 -6.07 0.90
CA ASN A 38 -0.13 -6.89 1.88
C ASN A 38 -0.95 -8.16 2.17
N ALA A 39 -0.32 -9.33 2.07
CA ALA A 39 -0.97 -10.63 2.25
C ALA A 39 -1.72 -10.77 3.60
N THR A 40 -1.24 -10.11 4.66
CA THR A 40 -1.89 -10.11 5.98
C THR A 40 -3.24 -9.39 6.01
N TYR A 41 -3.45 -8.45 5.08
CA TYR A 41 -4.74 -7.77 4.91
C TYR A 41 -5.68 -8.50 3.95
N VAL A 42 -5.18 -9.52 3.23
CA VAL A 42 -6.02 -10.34 2.37
C VAL A 42 -6.81 -11.30 3.26
N ASN A 43 -8.13 -11.39 3.04
CA ASN A 43 -9.01 -12.30 3.77
C ASN A 43 -9.05 -12.08 5.29
N VAL A 44 -8.88 -10.84 5.78
CA VAL A 44 -8.87 -10.51 7.23
C VAL A 44 -10.08 -10.97 8.04
N LYS A 45 -11.24 -11.15 7.39
CA LYS A 45 -12.47 -11.67 8.04
C LYS A 45 -12.69 -13.17 7.80
N CYS A 46 -11.84 -13.80 6.99
CA CYS A 46 -11.92 -15.21 6.70
C CYS A 46 -11.16 -16.01 7.75
N VAL A 47 -11.67 -17.21 8.07
CA VAL A 47 -11.05 -18.12 9.03
C VAL A 47 -9.76 -18.72 8.48
N THR A 48 -9.62 -18.79 7.15
CA THR A 48 -8.43 -19.30 6.47
C THR A 48 -7.56 -18.14 5.96
N PRO A 49 -6.29 -18.03 6.41
CA PRO A 49 -5.38 -16.97 5.97
C PRO A 49 -5.03 -17.11 4.48
N TYR A 50 -4.60 -16.01 3.87
CA TYR A 50 -4.14 -16.02 2.49
C TYR A 50 -2.89 -16.91 2.33
N PRO A 51 -2.84 -17.80 1.33
CA PRO A 51 -1.72 -18.72 1.15
C PRO A 51 -0.41 -17.98 0.86
N SER A 52 0.70 -18.52 1.38
CA SER A 52 2.03 -17.92 1.22
C SER A 52 2.53 -18.01 -0.22
N LEU A 53 2.96 -16.88 -0.79
CA LEU A 53 3.52 -16.83 -2.15
C LEU A 53 4.92 -17.47 -2.28
N LEU A 54 5.57 -17.80 -1.15
CA LEU A 54 6.90 -18.43 -1.12
C LEU A 54 6.94 -19.82 -1.78
N SER A 55 5.79 -20.49 -1.95
CA SER A 55 5.76 -21.82 -2.60
C SER A 55 5.85 -21.78 -4.13
N SER A 56 5.70 -20.61 -4.77
CA SER A 56 5.65 -20.49 -6.23
C SER A 56 6.96 -20.07 -6.88
N GLN A 57 7.96 -19.63 -6.10
CA GLN A 57 9.24 -19.15 -6.66
C GLN A 57 10.22 -20.29 -7.00
N ASP A 58 10.07 -21.47 -6.38
CA ASP A 58 10.96 -22.64 -6.58
C ASP A 58 10.80 -23.35 -7.94
N ASN A 59 9.87 -22.90 -8.81
CA ASN A 59 9.61 -23.52 -10.11
C ASN A 59 10.06 -22.70 -11.34
N ILE A 60 10.58 -21.48 -11.16
CA ILE A 60 10.98 -20.63 -12.30
C ILE A 60 12.46 -20.79 -12.66
N ASP A 61 13.30 -21.32 -11.76
CA ASP A 61 14.75 -21.47 -12.00
C ASP A 61 15.18 -22.78 -12.70
N ARG A 62 14.25 -23.67 -13.08
CA ARG A 62 14.61 -24.97 -13.69
C ARG A 62 14.39 -25.11 -15.18
N ASN A 63 13.94 -24.06 -15.88
CA ASN A 63 13.51 -24.21 -17.29
C ASN A 63 14.22 -23.26 -18.28
N ALA A 64 15.40 -22.74 -17.94
CA ALA A 64 16.20 -21.85 -18.78
C ALA A 64 17.44 -22.51 -19.43
N ASP A 65 17.59 -23.84 -19.36
CA ASP A 65 18.65 -24.58 -20.06
C ASP A 65 18.08 -25.84 -20.75
N THR A 66 17.61 -25.71 -22.00
CA THR A 66 17.60 -26.78 -23.01
C THR A 66 17.62 -26.14 -24.40
#